data_AF-A0A0F9AWT1-F1
#
_entry.id   AF-A0A0F9AWT1-F1
#
_cell.length_a   1.000
_cell.length_b   1.000
_cell.length_c   1.000
_cell.angle_alpha   90.00
_cell.angle_beta   90.00
_cell.angle_gamma   90.00
#
_symmetry.space_group_name_H-M   'P 1'
#
loop_
_entity.id
_entity.type
_entity.pdbx_description
1 polymer ?
#
loop_
_entity_poly.entity_id
_entity_poly.type
_entity_poly.pdbx_seq_one_letter_code
_entity_poly.pdbx_strand_id
1 'polypeptide(L)'
;LTEGIFIAGTVQGPKDIPDAVAQAKGAASGAATLMAKGEVEIEPYYSTVLSYKCAGCKSCLSLCAYSAIIFNEFEKVAEINEILCKGCGTCVSACPSEAIVQNQFGDTQILSMIETSIQQETKARGV
;
A
#
# COMPACT_ATOMS: atom_id res chain seq x y z
N LEU A 1 11.66 -5.21 2.31
CA LEU A 1 11.64 -6.31 1.32
C LEU A 1 10.17 -6.56 1.00
N THR A 2 9.78 -6.65 -0.26
CA THR A 2 8.39 -6.98 -0.62
C THR A 2 8.10 -8.42 -0.23
N GLU A 3 6.93 -8.69 0.37
CA GLU A 3 6.56 -10.05 0.76
C GLU A 3 6.59 -11.01 -0.43
N GLY A 4 7.10 -12.23 -0.19
CA GLY A 4 7.29 -13.23 -1.23
C GLY A 4 8.48 -12.98 -2.18
N ILE A 5 9.20 -11.86 -2.07
CA ILE A 5 10.41 -11.60 -2.85
C ILE A 5 11.65 -11.87 -2.00
N PHE A 6 12.46 -12.83 -2.42
CA PHE A 6 13.73 -13.18 -1.80
C PHE A 6 14.90 -12.84 -2.72
N ILE A 7 16.06 -12.53 -2.14
CA ILE A 7 17.31 -12.26 -2.86
C ILE A 7 18.42 -13.16 -2.33
N ALA A 8 19.32 -13.62 -3.19
CA ALA A 8 20.46 -14.44 -2.80
C ALA A 8 21.65 -14.23 -3.76
N GLY A 9 22.86 -14.40 -3.24
CA GLY A 9 24.07 -14.30 -4.06
C GLY A 9 24.53 -12.85 -4.27
N THR A 10 25.28 -12.60 -5.33
CA THR A 10 25.98 -11.33 -5.55
C THR A 10 25.06 -10.13 -5.84
N VAL A 11 23.80 -10.37 -6.23
CA VAL A 11 22.79 -9.32 -6.40
C VAL A 11 22.49 -8.57 -5.10
N GLN A 12 22.66 -9.25 -3.95
CA GLN A 12 22.50 -8.64 -2.62
C GLN A 12 23.76 -7.87 -2.19
N GLY A 13 24.89 -8.07 -2.86
CA GLY A 13 26.19 -7.46 -2.56
C GLY A 13 27.35 -8.44 -2.80
N PRO A 14 28.60 -7.95 -2.95
CA PRO A 14 29.78 -8.80 -3.16
C PRO A 14 29.96 -9.82 -2.04
N LYS A 15 30.23 -11.08 -2.41
CA LYS A 15 30.41 -12.19 -1.48
C LYS A 15 31.13 -13.35 -2.15
N ASP A 16 31.65 -14.27 -1.34
CA ASP A 16 32.30 -15.48 -1.82
C ASP A 16 31.29 -16.60 -2.11
N ILE A 17 31.79 -17.73 -2.63
CA ILE A 17 30.96 -18.86 -3.03
C ILE A 17 30.23 -19.48 -1.82
N PRO A 18 30.89 -19.78 -0.69
CA PRO A 18 30.22 -20.31 0.49
C PRO A 18 29.08 -19.42 0.99
N ASP A 19 29.29 -18.10 1.06
CA ASP A 19 28.27 -17.15 1.50
C ASP A 19 27.09 -17.10 0.52
N ALA A 20 27.36 -17.13 -0.78
CA ALA A 20 26.31 -17.17 -1.80
C ALA A 20 25.46 -18.44 -1.68
N VAL A 21 26.09 -19.60 -1.45
CA VAL A 21 25.38 -20.88 -1.25
C VAL A 21 24.57 -20.85 0.05
N ALA A 22 25.12 -20.30 1.13
CA ALA A 22 24.40 -20.15 2.39
C ALA A 22 23.15 -19.26 2.23
N GLN A 23 23.27 -18.12 1.55
CA GLN A 23 22.13 -17.27 1.25
C GLN A 23 21.09 -17.94 0.37
N ALA A 24 21.51 -18.70 -0.65
CA ALA A 24 20.60 -19.42 -1.52
C ALA A 24 19.74 -20.42 -0.73
N LYS A 25 20.34 -21.15 0.21
CA LYS A 25 19.62 -22.07 1.11
C LYS A 25 18.62 -21.32 2.01
N GLY A 26 19.03 -20.17 2.57
CA GLY A 26 18.14 -19.33 3.38
C GLY A 26 16.94 -18.79 2.59
N ALA A 27 17.18 -18.28 1.38
CA ALA A 27 16.13 -17.78 0.50
C ALA A 27 15.17 -18.91 0.08
N ALA A 28 15.69 -20.07 -0.30
CA ALA A 28 14.86 -21.24 -0.64
C ALA A 28 14.02 -21.70 0.55
N SER A 29 14.58 -21.72 1.76
CA SER A 29 13.83 -22.06 2.97
C SER A 29 12.72 -21.05 3.24
N GLY A 30 13.00 -19.74 3.15
CA GLY A 30 11.99 -18.71 3.36
C GLY A 30 10.84 -18.80 2.36
N ALA A 31 11.15 -19.01 1.08
CA ALA A 31 10.15 -19.23 0.04
C ALA A 31 9.33 -20.50 0.32
N ALA A 32 10.00 -21.60 0.68
CA ALA A 32 9.34 -22.86 1.01
C ALA A 32 8.40 -22.71 2.22
N THR A 33 8.77 -21.94 3.25
CA THR A 33 7.90 -21.69 4.41
C THR A 33 6.64 -20.93 4.02
N LEU A 34 6.73 -19.90 3.17
CA LEU A 34 5.55 -19.19 2.67
C LEU A 34 4.65 -20.11 1.83
N MET A 35 5.24 -20.90 0.94
CA MET A 35 4.48 -21.85 0.12
C MET A 35 3.82 -22.96 0.97
N ALA A 36 4.48 -23.40 2.04
CA ALA A 36 3.97 -24.42 2.94
C ALA A 36 2.77 -23.95 3.77
N LYS A 37 2.67 -22.64 4.07
CA LYS A 37 1.50 -22.08 4.79
C LYS A 37 0.21 -22.19 3.96
N GLY A 38 0.31 -22.15 2.62
CA GLY A 38 -0.83 -22.28 1.70
C GLY A 38 -1.77 -21.07 1.64
N GLU A 39 -1.73 -20.20 2.65
CA GLU A 39 -2.49 -18.95 2.73
C GLU A 39 -1.61 -17.80 3.22
N VAL A 40 -1.98 -16.58 2.86
CA VAL A 40 -1.30 -15.35 3.27
C VAL A 40 -2.31 -14.35 3.80
N GLU A 41 -1.96 -13.69 4.90
CA GLU A 41 -2.75 -12.58 5.44
C GLU A 41 -2.19 -11.30 4.85
N ILE A 42 -3.08 -10.48 4.28
CA ILE A 42 -2.71 -9.22 3.66
C ILE A 42 -3.01 -8.11 4.66
N GLU A 43 -2.06 -7.19 4.83
CA GLU A 43 -2.26 -6.01 5.66
C GLU A 43 -3.41 -5.13 5.12
N PRO A 44 -4.33 -4.67 5.97
CA PRO A 44 -5.57 -4.02 5.51
C PRO A 44 -5.39 -2.51 5.26
N TYR A 45 -4.35 -2.11 4.52
CA TYR A 45 -4.09 -0.71 4.13
C TYR A 45 -4.57 -0.37 2.72
N TYR A 46 -5.45 -1.19 2.14
CA TYR A 46 -6.05 -0.94 0.83
C TYR A 46 -6.98 0.29 0.87
N SER A 47 -7.27 0.82 -0.32
CA SER A 47 -8.19 1.94 -0.51
C SER A 47 -9.55 1.45 -0.98
N THR A 48 -10.62 2.12 -0.56
CA THR A 48 -12.02 1.81 -0.92
C THR A 48 -12.70 3.06 -1.47
N VAL A 49 -13.62 2.88 -2.43
CA VAL A 49 -14.39 3.98 -3.01
C VAL A 49 -15.76 4.06 -2.34
N LEU A 50 -16.12 5.25 -1.89
CA LEU A 50 -17.45 5.61 -1.41
C LEU A 50 -18.33 5.95 -2.63
N SER A 51 -19.13 4.98 -3.08
CA SER A 51 -19.94 5.11 -4.31
C SER A 51 -20.83 6.37 -4.32
N TYR A 52 -21.37 6.77 -3.16
CA TYR A 52 -22.22 7.96 -3.03
C TYR A 52 -21.48 9.31 -3.17
N LYS A 53 -20.14 9.34 -3.07
CA LYS A 53 -19.31 10.54 -3.30
C LYS A 53 -18.61 10.52 -4.66
N CYS A 54 -18.54 9.36 -5.32
CA CYS A 54 -17.79 9.22 -6.55
C CYS A 54 -18.46 9.98 -7.71
N ALA A 55 -17.76 10.93 -8.31
CA ALA A 55 -18.26 11.70 -9.46
C ALA A 55 -18.05 10.98 -10.82
N GLY A 56 -17.43 9.80 -10.83
CA GLY A 56 -17.19 9.02 -12.05
C GLY A 56 -16.22 9.66 -13.07
N CYS A 57 -15.33 10.56 -12.63
CA CYS A 57 -14.42 11.32 -13.51
C CYS A 57 -13.28 10.50 -14.14
N LYS A 58 -13.09 9.24 -13.70
CA LYS A 58 -12.07 8.28 -14.17
C LYS A 58 -10.60 8.71 -13.98
N SER A 59 -10.32 9.82 -13.27
CA SER A 59 -8.95 10.30 -13.06
C SER A 59 -8.06 9.31 -12.30
N CYS A 60 -8.64 8.53 -11.39
CA CYS A 60 -7.92 7.56 -10.58
C CYS A 60 -7.39 6.35 -11.37
N LEU A 61 -7.98 6.00 -12.50
CA LEU A 61 -7.64 4.78 -13.26
C LEU A 61 -6.17 4.78 -13.71
N SER A 62 -5.68 5.89 -14.25
CA SER A 62 -4.31 6.00 -14.74
C SER A 62 -3.26 6.19 -13.64
N LEU A 63 -3.69 6.46 -12.40
CA LEU A 63 -2.78 6.70 -11.28
C LEU A 63 -2.33 5.41 -10.60
N CYS A 64 -3.07 4.31 -10.78
CA CYS A 64 -2.74 3.05 -10.13
C CYS A 64 -1.66 2.28 -10.91
N ALA A 65 -0.44 2.25 -10.39
CA ALA A 65 0.66 1.46 -10.96
C ALA A 65 0.41 -0.07 -10.93
N TYR A 66 -0.57 -0.52 -10.14
CA TYR A 66 -0.91 -1.94 -9.95
C TYR A 66 -2.19 -2.35 -10.68
N SER A 67 -2.81 -1.43 -11.43
CA SER A 67 -4.08 -1.66 -12.13
C SER A 67 -5.20 -2.20 -11.22
N ALA A 68 -5.19 -1.80 -9.94
CA ALA A 68 -6.18 -2.22 -8.96
C ALA A 68 -7.53 -1.53 -9.12
N ILE A 69 -7.63 -0.48 -9.95
CA ILE A 69 -8.83 0.34 -10.08
C ILE A 69 -9.52 0.03 -11.41
N ILE A 70 -10.80 -0.33 -11.33
CA ILE A 70 -11.67 -0.53 -12.49
C ILE A 70 -12.81 0.50 -12.45
N PHE A 71 -13.42 0.75 -13.60
CA PHE A 71 -14.60 1.60 -13.67
C PHE A 71 -15.83 0.73 -13.97
N ASN A 72 -16.82 0.80 -13.08
CA ASN A 72 -18.10 0.15 -13.28
C ASN A 72 -18.98 1.06 -14.15
N GLU A 73 -19.19 0.68 -15.41
CA GLU A 73 -20.00 1.45 -16.36
C GLU A 73 -21.50 1.48 -16.01
N PHE A 74 -22.00 0.50 -15.23
CA PHE A 74 -23.40 0.46 -14.81
C PHE A 74 -23.68 1.45 -13.69
N GLU A 75 -22.89 1.39 -12.62
CA GLU A 75 -23.03 2.27 -11.46
C GLU A 75 -22.39 3.65 -11.67
N LYS A 76 -21.56 3.78 -12.72
CA LYS A 76 -20.78 4.99 -13.06
C LYS A 76 -19.80 5.41 -11.96
N VAL A 77 -19.32 4.45 -11.17
CA VAL A 77 -18.35 4.66 -10.09
C VAL A 77 -17.07 3.89 -10.35
N ALA A 78 -15.98 4.34 -9.72
CA ALA A 78 -14.75 3.56 -9.68
C ALA A 78 -14.84 2.50 -8.58
N GLU A 79 -14.25 1.32 -8.82
CA GLU A 79 -14.13 0.23 -7.86
C GLU A 79 -12.66 -0.14 -7.72
N ILE A 80 -12.25 -0.48 -6.51
CA ILE A 80 -10.87 -0.86 -6.20
C ILE A 80 -10.85 -2.33 -5.81
N ASN A 81 -10.03 -3.12 -6.50
CA ASN A 81 -9.71 -4.47 -6.11
C ASN A 81 -8.75 -4.43 -4.91
N GLU A 82 -9.27 -4.79 -3.74
CA GLU A 82 -8.57 -4.77 -2.46
C GLU A 82 -7.32 -5.65 -2.45
N ILE A 83 -7.33 -6.77 -3.19
CA ILE A 83 -6.22 -7.73 -3.25
C ILE A 83 -5.04 -7.18 -4.05
N LEU A 84 -5.31 -6.43 -5.11
CA LEU A 84 -4.26 -5.83 -5.95
C LEU A 84 -3.75 -4.50 -5.38
N CYS A 85 -4.55 -3.83 -4.55
CA CYS A 85 -4.22 -2.54 -3.98
C CYS A 85 -3.05 -2.66 -3.00
N LYS A 86 -1.94 -1.96 -3.26
CA LYS A 86 -0.78 -1.88 -2.36
C LYS A 86 -0.83 -0.71 -1.38
N GLY A 87 -1.96 0.00 -1.29
CA GLY A 87 -2.14 1.08 -0.32
C GLY A 87 -1.19 2.27 -0.45
N CYS A 88 -0.77 2.64 -1.68
CA CYS A 88 0.16 3.76 -1.87
C CYS A 88 -0.48 5.16 -1.68
N GLY A 89 -1.80 5.25 -1.60
CA GLY A 89 -2.53 6.50 -1.36
C GLY A 89 -2.61 7.50 -2.52
N THR A 90 -1.99 7.21 -3.68
CA THR A 90 -1.95 8.16 -4.82
C THR A 90 -3.33 8.50 -5.38
N CYS A 91 -4.24 7.52 -5.43
CA CYS A 91 -5.60 7.77 -5.91
C CYS A 91 -6.45 8.54 -4.89
N VAL A 92 -6.17 8.39 -3.59
CA VAL A 92 -6.84 9.09 -2.49
C VAL A 92 -6.55 10.58 -2.57
N SER A 93 -5.27 10.95 -2.63
CA SER A 93 -4.85 12.35 -2.69
C SER A 93 -5.25 13.06 -3.99
N ALA A 94 -5.40 12.32 -5.07
CA ALA A 94 -5.77 12.88 -6.38
C ALA A 94 -7.28 12.92 -6.63
N CYS A 95 -8.11 12.30 -5.78
CA CYS A 95 -9.55 12.23 -6.01
C CYS A 95 -10.20 13.60 -5.75
N PRO A 96 -10.69 14.31 -6.77
CA PRO A 96 -11.27 15.65 -6.57
C PRO A 96 -12.57 15.64 -5.78
N SER A 97 -13.27 14.51 -5.74
CA SER A 97 -14.52 14.34 -5.00
C SER A 97 -14.33 13.72 -3.62
N GLU A 98 -13.08 13.50 -3.17
CA GLU A 98 -12.75 12.88 -1.87
C GLU A 98 -13.54 11.58 -1.61
N ALA A 99 -13.77 10.81 -2.68
CA ALA A 99 -14.58 9.60 -2.65
C ALA A 99 -13.74 8.37 -2.30
N ILE A 100 -12.42 8.44 -2.42
CA ILE A 100 -11.53 7.31 -2.16
C ILE A 100 -10.93 7.49 -0.77
N VAL A 101 -11.07 6.49 0.09
CA VAL A 101 -10.56 6.49 1.46
C VAL A 101 -9.55 5.36 1.63
N GLN A 102 -8.43 5.62 2.31
CA GLN A 102 -7.46 4.60 2.66
C GLN A 102 -7.72 4.06 4.06
N ASN A 103 -7.77 2.73 4.20
CA ASN A 103 -7.87 2.11 5.52
C ASN A 103 -6.60 2.36 6.33
N GLN A 104 -6.77 2.64 7.63
CA GLN A 104 -5.73 3.01 8.60
C GLN A 104 -5.00 4.35 8.36
N PHE A 105 -5.21 4.99 7.21
CA PHE A 105 -4.66 6.30 6.85
C PHE A 105 -5.76 7.25 6.34
N GLY A 106 -6.91 7.26 7.03
CA GLY A 106 -8.00 8.16 6.69
C GLY A 106 -7.67 9.62 7.00
N ASP A 107 -8.33 10.53 6.29
CA ASP A 107 -8.05 11.98 6.38
C ASP A 107 -8.16 12.49 7.81
N THR A 108 -9.15 12.03 8.58
CA THR A 108 -9.31 12.40 10.00
C THR A 108 -8.14 11.95 10.88
N GLN A 109 -7.61 10.75 10.61
CA GLN A 109 -6.44 10.22 11.31
C GLN A 109 -5.20 11.06 10.99
N ILE A 110 -5.00 11.40 9.72
CA ILE A 110 -3.85 12.22 9.29
C ILE A 110 -3.97 13.66 9.82
N LEU A 111 -5.13 14.29 9.71
CA LEU A 111 -5.36 15.66 10.17
C LEU A 111 -5.21 15.77 11.68
N SER A 112 -5.74 14.82 12.46
CA SER A 112 -5.56 14.83 13.92
C SER A 112 -4.10 14.69 14.34
N MET A 113 -3.28 13.92 13.61
CA MET A 113 -1.83 13.87 13.82
C MET A 113 -1.19 15.25 13.58
N ILE A 114 -1.52 15.91 12.47
CA ILE A 114 -1.00 17.25 12.12
C ILE A 114 -1.40 18.28 13.19
N GLU A 115 -2.68 18.35 13.54
CA GLU A 115 -3.21 19.29 14.54
C GLU A 115 -2.53 19.11 15.90
N THR A 116 -2.35 17.86 16.33
CA THR A 116 -1.68 17.56 17.60
C THR A 116 -0.21 17.99 17.56
N SER A 117 0.50 17.75 16.46
CA SER A 117 1.89 18.19 16.30
C SER A 117 2.02 19.72 16.39
N ILE A 118 1.11 20.47 15.74
CA ILE A 118 1.10 21.93 15.79
C ILE A 118 0.81 22.43 17.22
N GLN A 119 -0.14 21.82 17.92
CA GLN A 119 -0.48 22.18 19.31
C GLN A 119 0.70 21.93 20.26
N GLN A 120 1.43 20.82 20.09
CA GLN A 120 2.62 20.53 20.89
C GLN A 120 3.75 21.54 20.64
N GLU A 121 4.01 21.91 19.39
CA GLU A 121 4.99 22.97 19.08
C GLU A 121 4.59 24.31 19.69
N THR A 122 3.31 24.67 19.60
CA THR A 122 2.77 25.93 20.17
C THR A 122 2.96 25.96 21.69
N LYS A 123 2.59 24.87 22.37
CA LYS A 123 2.76 24.71 23.82
C LYS A 123 4.24 24.68 24.24
N ALA A 124 5.13 24.10 23.45
CA ALA A 124 6.57 24.06 23.71
C ALA A 124 7.25 25.43 23.50
N ARG A 125 6.73 26.26 22.60
CA ARG A 125 7.19 27.64 22.36
C ARG A 125 6.61 28.67 23.34
N GLY A 126 5.71 28.27 24.23
CA GLY A 126 5.16 29.14 25.28
C GLY A 126 4.25 30.25 24.75
N VAL A 127 3.68 30.08 23.56
CA VAL A 127 2.60 30.92 23.02
C VAL A 127 1.26 30.26 23.32
#